data_AF-A0A7V1PGR8-F1
#
_entry.id   AF-A0A7V1PGR8-F1
#
_cell.length_a   1.000
_cell.length_b   1.000
_cell.length_c   1.000
_cell.angle_alpha   90.00
_cell.angle_beta   90.00
_cell.angle_gamma   90.00
#
_symmetry.space_group_name_H-M   'P 1'
#
loop_
_entity.id
_entity.type
_entity.pdbx_description
1 polymer ?
#
loop_
_entity_poly.entity_id
_entity_poly.type
_entity_poly.pdbx_seq_one_letter_code
_entity_poly.pdbx_strand_id
1 'polypeptide(L)'
;ECELSGLHLQDECRCLSFKEAIEQIRKISLQRFLLLFLLGIALGGFLFGFVGSRVWEWKRVTFILLLSLASFVVISMPEHYLEEHIWKHIAKRHLWRIFLWSFFALLLINAGLKFWNLEVFVKTHMLWVLLIASLVGVVPESGPHLIFVMMFAKGMVPFSVILASSIVQDGHGMLPLLSYSLKDSLLIKLFNLVIGLGVGFLLYLAGF
;
A
#
# COMPACT_ATOMS: atom_id res chain seq x y z
N GLU A 1 -20.38 13.88 22.21
CA GLU A 1 -19.76 12.89 23.10
C GLU A 1 -19.05 11.85 22.23
N CYS A 2 -17.80 11.49 22.55
CA CYS A 2 -17.11 10.40 21.87
C CYS A 2 -17.67 9.07 22.38
N GLU A 3 -18.53 8.43 21.61
CA GLU A 3 -18.78 7.00 21.82
C GLU A 3 -17.50 6.26 21.44
N LEU A 4 -16.82 5.71 22.46
CA LEU A 4 -15.69 4.83 22.24
C LEU A 4 -16.15 3.70 21.31
N SER A 5 -15.48 3.58 20.17
CA SER A 5 -15.54 2.39 19.31
C SER A 5 -15.47 1.16 20.21
N GLY A 6 -16.50 0.30 20.17
CA GLY A 6 -16.61 -0.87 21.03
C GLY A 6 -15.38 -1.75 20.93
N LEU A 7 -14.42 -1.53 21.84
CA LEU A 7 -13.32 -2.43 22.09
C LEU A 7 -13.97 -3.72 22.57
N HIS A 8 -13.77 -4.81 21.82
CA HIS A 8 -14.10 -6.13 22.32
C HIS A 8 -13.32 -6.31 23.63
N LEU A 9 -14.01 -6.15 24.76
CA LEU A 9 -13.55 -6.56 26.08
C LEU A 9 -13.50 -8.09 26.05
N GLN A 10 -12.38 -8.61 25.56
CA GLN A 10 -12.06 -10.01 25.64
C GLN A 10 -10.81 -10.15 26.51
N ASP A 11 -10.90 -11.09 27.46
CA ASP A 11 -9.99 -11.27 28.58
C ASP A 11 -8.52 -11.30 28.17
N GLU A 12 -7.71 -10.48 28.83
CA GLU A 12 -6.24 -10.50 28.88
C GLU A 12 -5.50 -10.68 27.53
N CYS A 13 -4.94 -9.59 27.00
CA CYS A 13 -3.88 -9.68 26.01
C CYS A 13 -2.60 -10.24 26.67
N ARG A 14 -2.47 -11.57 26.71
CA ARG A 14 -1.23 -12.27 27.13
C ARG A 14 -0.22 -12.24 25.98
N CYS A 15 0.64 -11.24 26.02
CA CYS A 15 1.66 -11.07 25.00
C CYS A 15 2.75 -12.16 25.11
N LEU A 16 2.91 -12.96 24.03
CA LEU A 16 4.14 -13.65 23.64
C LEU A 16 4.75 -14.63 24.67
N SER A 17 3.97 -15.57 25.19
CA SER A 17 4.53 -16.76 25.84
C SER A 17 4.98 -17.79 24.79
N PHE A 18 6.27 -18.16 24.79
CA PHE A 18 6.82 -19.19 23.89
C PHE A 18 6.09 -20.54 24.01
N LYS A 19 5.52 -20.83 25.20
CA LYS A 19 4.69 -22.03 25.43
C LYS A 19 3.34 -21.96 24.73
N GLU A 20 2.68 -20.80 24.72
CA GLU A 20 1.38 -20.62 24.05
C GLU A 20 1.54 -20.60 22.52
N ALA A 21 2.65 -20.07 21.99
CA ALA A 21 2.98 -20.16 20.58
C ALA A 21 3.12 -21.63 20.10
N ILE A 22 3.72 -22.49 20.94
CA ILE A 22 3.84 -23.92 20.66
C ILE A 22 2.47 -24.62 20.72
N GLU A 23 1.61 -24.28 21.68
CA GLU A 23 0.25 -24.82 21.74
C GLU A 23 -0.64 -24.35 20.58
N GLN A 24 -0.48 -23.11 20.13
CA GLN A 24 -1.17 -22.58 18.95
C GLN A 24 -0.74 -23.27 17.65
N ILE A 25 0.56 -23.58 17.49
CA ILE A 25 1.04 -24.39 16.35
C ILE A 25 0.46 -25.82 16.40
N ARG A 26 0.23 -26.35 17.61
CA ARG A 26 -0.32 -27.71 17.80
C ARG A 26 -1.80 -27.82 17.41
N LYS A 27 -2.55 -26.72 17.42
CA LYS A 27 -3.94 -26.63 16.93
C LYS A 27 -4.04 -25.61 15.79
N ILE A 28 -3.36 -25.88 14.69
CA ILE A 28 -3.41 -25.04 13.48
C ILE A 28 -4.84 -25.03 12.89
N SER A 29 -5.40 -23.84 12.69
CA SER A 29 -6.61 -23.69 11.88
C SER A 29 -6.32 -23.86 10.38
N LEU A 30 -7.35 -24.11 9.60
CA LEU A 30 -7.24 -24.18 8.14
C LEU A 30 -6.75 -22.85 7.55
N GLN A 31 -7.21 -21.73 8.10
CA GLN A 31 -6.88 -20.38 7.64
C GLN A 31 -5.39 -20.09 7.84
N ARG A 32 -4.85 -20.40 9.03
CA ARG A 32 -3.44 -20.24 9.34
C ARG A 32 -2.56 -21.15 8.49
N PHE A 33 -2.96 -22.41 8.33
CA PHE A 33 -2.28 -23.34 7.43
C PHE A 33 -2.22 -22.79 6.00
N LEU A 34 -3.35 -22.32 5.47
CA LEU A 34 -3.45 -21.82 4.10
C LEU A 34 -2.59 -20.56 3.90
N LEU A 35 -2.61 -19.63 4.86
CA LEU A 35 -1.77 -18.42 4.82
C LEU A 35 -0.27 -18.77 4.85
N LEU A 36 0.15 -19.66 5.75
CA LEU A 36 1.56 -20.09 5.83
C LEU A 36 1.99 -20.90 4.62
N PHE A 37 1.10 -21.72 4.07
CA PHE A 37 1.36 -22.47 2.84
C PHE A 37 1.58 -21.54 1.66
N LEU A 38 0.72 -20.53 1.49
CA LEU A 38 0.84 -19.55 0.40
C LEU A 38 2.12 -18.70 0.56
N LEU A 39 2.42 -18.24 1.78
CA LEU A 39 3.66 -17.51 2.07
C LEU A 39 4.90 -18.40 1.86
N GLY A 40 4.84 -19.66 2.24
CA GLY A 40 5.91 -20.64 2.06
C GLY A 40 6.20 -20.92 0.58
N ILE A 41 5.16 -21.07 -0.25
CA ILE A 41 5.31 -21.18 -1.71
C ILE A 41 5.96 -19.92 -2.27
N ALA A 42 5.48 -18.73 -1.90
CA ALA A 42 6.06 -17.48 -2.38
C ALA A 42 7.53 -17.34 -1.98
N LEU A 43 7.86 -17.62 -0.71
CA LEU A 43 9.22 -17.56 -0.18
C LEU A 43 10.13 -18.59 -0.85
N GLY A 44 9.66 -19.82 -1.06
CA GLY A 44 10.36 -20.83 -1.86
C GLY A 44 10.59 -20.38 -3.30
N GLY A 45 9.58 -19.78 -3.94
CA GLY A 45 9.68 -19.25 -5.30
C GLY A 45 10.79 -18.21 -5.45
N PHE A 46 10.91 -17.28 -4.48
CA PHE A 46 12.00 -16.32 -4.44
C PHE A 46 13.33 -16.95 -4.02
N LEU A 47 13.38 -17.92 -3.11
CA LEU A 47 14.63 -18.58 -2.69
C LEU A 47 15.26 -19.41 -3.82
N PHE A 48 14.46 -20.21 -4.53
CA PHE A 48 14.92 -21.05 -5.63
C PHE A 48 15.03 -20.31 -6.96
N GLY A 49 14.49 -19.09 -7.04
CA GLY A 49 14.61 -18.23 -8.24
C GLY A 49 13.64 -18.62 -9.35
N PHE A 50 12.55 -19.32 -9.02
CA PHE A 50 11.41 -19.51 -9.91
C PHE A 50 10.65 -18.20 -10.14
N VAL A 51 10.64 -17.31 -9.15
CA VAL A 51 9.97 -16.02 -9.18
C VAL A 51 11.01 -14.90 -9.02
N GLY A 52 11.00 -13.94 -9.94
CA GLY A 52 11.93 -12.80 -9.95
C GLY A 52 13.22 -13.03 -10.74
N SER A 53 14.23 -12.20 -10.49
CA SER A 53 15.53 -12.33 -11.16
C SER A 53 16.25 -13.61 -10.71
N ARG A 54 16.82 -14.37 -11.66
CA ARG A 54 17.67 -15.52 -11.33
C ARG A 54 18.93 -15.11 -10.57
N VAL A 55 19.39 -13.88 -10.78
CA VAL A 55 20.51 -13.26 -10.06
C VAL A 55 20.06 -12.76 -8.69
N TRP A 56 20.96 -12.83 -7.71
CA TRP A 56 20.76 -12.31 -6.35
C TRP A 56 20.83 -10.78 -6.32
N GLU A 57 19.73 -10.17 -6.73
CA GLU A 57 19.53 -8.73 -6.67
C GLU A 57 19.02 -8.29 -5.29
N TRP A 58 19.24 -7.01 -4.94
CA TRP A 58 18.73 -6.42 -3.70
C TRP A 58 17.20 -6.56 -3.55
N LYS A 59 16.46 -6.51 -4.69
CA LYS A 59 15.01 -6.69 -4.73
C LYS A 59 14.63 -8.07 -4.19
N ARG A 60 15.35 -9.12 -4.59
CA ARG A 60 15.10 -10.50 -4.18
C ARG A 60 15.34 -10.67 -2.68
N VAL A 61 16.44 -10.11 -2.16
CA VAL A 61 16.75 -10.11 -0.72
C VAL A 61 15.64 -9.41 0.07
N THR A 62 15.16 -8.26 -0.42
CA THR A 62 14.09 -7.49 0.21
C THR A 62 12.78 -8.30 0.27
N PHE A 63 12.38 -8.95 -0.84
CA PHE A 63 11.18 -9.79 -0.85
C PHE A 63 11.29 -10.99 0.09
N ILE A 64 12.44 -11.65 0.16
CA ILE A 64 12.67 -12.77 1.09
C ILE A 64 12.52 -12.30 2.54
N LEU A 65 13.12 -11.15 2.89
CA LEU A 65 13.03 -10.58 4.23
C LEU A 65 11.60 -10.16 4.60
N LEU A 66 10.86 -9.56 3.67
CA LEU A 66 9.46 -9.21 3.90
C LEU A 66 8.57 -10.44 4.05
N LEU A 67 8.78 -11.47 3.24
CA LEU A 67 8.01 -12.72 3.30
C LEU A 67 8.33 -13.52 4.57
N SER A 68 9.59 -13.52 5.02
CA SER A 68 9.97 -14.16 6.28
C SER A 68 9.37 -13.43 7.48
N LEU A 69 9.40 -12.10 7.49
CA LEU A 69 8.73 -11.29 8.51
C LEU A 69 7.22 -11.52 8.52
N ALA A 70 6.58 -11.55 7.35
CA ALA A 70 5.14 -11.83 7.25
C ALA A 70 4.81 -13.23 7.80
N SER A 71 5.62 -14.23 7.47
CA SER A 71 5.46 -15.59 8.00
C SER A 71 5.62 -15.63 9.52
N PHE A 72 6.60 -14.91 10.07
CA PHE A 72 6.79 -14.78 11.50
C PHE A 72 5.56 -14.15 12.19
N VAL A 73 5.02 -13.05 11.63
CA VAL A 73 3.80 -12.42 12.14
C VAL A 73 2.62 -13.39 12.15
N VAL A 74 2.39 -14.13 11.06
CA VAL A 74 1.31 -15.14 10.99
C VAL A 74 1.50 -16.25 12.02
N ILE A 75 2.74 -16.61 12.36
CA ILE A 75 3.05 -17.61 13.39
C ILE A 75 2.82 -17.05 14.81
N SER A 76 3.17 -15.78 15.06
CA SER A 76 3.10 -15.20 16.40
C SER A 76 1.70 -14.70 16.79
N MET A 77 0.79 -14.54 15.82
CA MET A 77 -0.52 -13.93 16.06
C MET A 77 -1.59 -14.95 16.51
N PRO A 78 -2.56 -14.52 17.36
CA PRO A 78 -3.66 -15.37 17.81
C PRO A 78 -4.60 -15.80 16.68
N GLU A 79 -5.17 -17.00 16.81
CA GLU A 79 -6.03 -17.59 15.77
C GLU A 79 -7.27 -16.74 15.46
N HIS A 80 -7.89 -16.16 16.49
CA HIS A 80 -9.02 -15.24 16.33
C HIS A 80 -8.67 -14.05 15.42
N TYR A 81 -7.46 -13.51 15.55
CA TYR A 81 -7.02 -12.38 14.74
C TYR A 81 -6.88 -12.76 13.25
N LEU A 82 -6.35 -13.95 12.98
CA LEU A 82 -6.23 -14.45 11.60
C LEU A 82 -7.61 -14.69 10.97
N GLU A 83 -8.55 -15.30 11.70
CA GLU A 83 -9.85 -15.62 11.15
C GLU A 83 -10.76 -14.39 10.98
N GLU A 84 -10.90 -13.56 12.01
CA GLU A 84 -11.81 -12.41 11.95
C GLU A 84 -11.21 -11.24 11.17
N HIS A 85 -9.98 -10.83 11.50
CA HIS A 85 -9.39 -9.62 10.93
C HIS A 85 -8.69 -9.88 9.59
N ILE A 86 -7.83 -10.89 9.49
CA ILE A 86 -7.14 -11.15 8.23
C ILE A 86 -8.08 -11.78 7.20
N TRP A 87 -8.81 -12.84 7.55
CA TRP A 87 -9.60 -13.60 6.60
C TRP A 87 -10.96 -12.94 6.29
N LYS A 88 -11.84 -12.81 7.28
CA LYS A 88 -13.19 -12.28 7.08
C LYS A 88 -13.20 -10.80 6.70
N HIS A 89 -12.32 -9.99 7.29
CA HIS A 89 -12.27 -8.56 6.99
C HIS A 89 -11.33 -8.22 5.82
N ILE A 90 -10.04 -8.53 5.89
CA ILE A 90 -9.09 -8.11 4.86
C ILE A 90 -9.26 -8.91 3.57
N ALA A 91 -9.15 -10.25 3.60
CA ALA A 91 -9.16 -11.07 2.40
C ALA A 91 -10.52 -11.04 1.68
N LYS A 92 -11.64 -11.14 2.41
CA LYS A 92 -12.97 -11.19 1.78
C LYS A 92 -13.53 -9.82 1.39
N ARG A 93 -13.27 -8.75 2.16
CA ARG A 93 -13.82 -7.41 1.85
C ARG A 93 -12.85 -6.47 1.16
N HIS A 94 -11.65 -6.31 1.72
CA HIS A 94 -10.73 -5.27 1.24
C HIS A 94 -9.95 -5.71 0.01
N LEU A 95 -9.43 -6.93 -0.01
CA LEU A 95 -8.58 -7.42 -1.10
C LEU A 95 -9.27 -7.32 -2.46
N TRP A 96 -10.55 -7.70 -2.55
CA TRP A 96 -11.30 -7.63 -3.79
C TRP A 96 -11.50 -6.20 -4.28
N ARG A 97 -11.79 -5.26 -3.38
CA ARG A 97 -11.96 -3.84 -3.72
C ARG A 97 -10.64 -3.23 -4.20
N ILE A 98 -9.55 -3.49 -3.48
CA ILE A 98 -8.21 -3.01 -3.82
C ILE A 98 -7.77 -3.58 -5.17
N PHE A 99 -8.01 -4.88 -5.39
CA PHE A 99 -7.72 -5.56 -6.65
C PHE A 99 -8.48 -4.93 -7.82
N LEU A 100 -9.81 -4.80 -7.70
CA LEU A 100 -10.64 -4.21 -8.77
C LEU A 100 -10.21 -2.79 -9.08
N TRP A 101 -10.05 -1.95 -8.04
CA TRP A 101 -9.64 -0.56 -8.24
C TRP A 101 -8.26 -0.48 -8.92
N SER A 102 -7.27 -1.25 -8.44
CA SER A 102 -5.92 -1.25 -9.02
C SER A 102 -5.92 -1.78 -10.45
N PHE A 103 -6.67 -2.85 -10.72
CA PHE A 103 -6.83 -3.43 -12.04
C PHE A 103 -7.42 -2.42 -13.03
N PHE A 104 -8.53 -1.77 -12.67
CA PHE A 104 -9.17 -0.79 -13.55
C PHE A 104 -8.35 0.49 -13.70
N ALA A 105 -7.66 0.97 -12.66
CA ALA A 105 -6.75 2.10 -12.76
C ALA A 105 -5.60 1.81 -13.75
N LEU A 106 -4.96 0.64 -13.62
CA LEU A 106 -3.91 0.21 -14.55
C LEU A 106 -4.46 0.00 -15.96
N LEU A 107 -5.66 -0.56 -16.11
CA LEU A 107 -6.31 -0.77 -17.39
C LEU A 107 -6.61 0.58 -18.07
N LEU A 108 -7.17 1.55 -17.34
CA LEU A 108 -7.47 2.89 -17.84
C LEU A 108 -6.20 3.61 -18.30
N ILE A 109 -5.12 3.55 -17.53
CA ILE A 109 -3.85 4.18 -17.91
C ILE A 109 -3.25 3.50 -19.14
N ASN A 110 -3.20 2.17 -19.17
CA ASN A 110 -2.70 1.46 -20.34
C ASN A 110 -3.55 1.72 -21.59
N ALA A 111 -4.88 1.81 -21.44
CA ALA A 111 -5.79 2.18 -22.53
C ALA A 111 -5.56 3.63 -22.97
N GLY A 112 -5.48 4.59 -22.05
CA GLY A 112 -5.22 6.00 -22.35
C GLY A 112 -3.89 6.22 -23.07
N LEU A 113 -2.85 5.48 -22.68
CA LEU A 113 -1.56 5.49 -23.35
C LEU A 113 -1.66 4.97 -24.79
N LYS A 114 -2.41 3.89 -25.01
CA LYS A 114 -2.53 3.24 -26.33
C LYS A 114 -3.47 3.99 -27.29
N PHE A 115 -4.58 4.50 -26.79
CA PHE A 115 -5.66 5.04 -27.62
C PHE A 115 -5.68 6.57 -27.69
N TRP A 116 -5.14 7.27 -26.69
CA TRP A 116 -5.31 8.73 -26.54
C TRP A 116 -4.01 9.55 -26.67
N ASN A 117 -2.87 8.93 -27.03
CA ASN A 117 -1.55 9.59 -27.06
C ASN A 117 -1.23 10.35 -25.76
N LEU A 118 -1.57 9.77 -24.61
CA LEU A 118 -1.33 10.39 -23.30
C LEU A 118 0.13 10.79 -23.09
N GLU A 119 1.07 10.07 -23.72
CA GLU A 119 2.49 10.36 -23.68
C GLU A 119 2.84 11.76 -24.22
N VAL A 120 2.21 12.17 -25.33
CA VAL A 120 2.41 13.51 -25.90
C VAL A 120 1.86 14.57 -24.96
N PHE A 121 0.65 14.35 -24.43
CA PHE A 121 0.06 15.27 -23.47
C PHE A 121 0.94 15.46 -22.23
N VAL A 122 1.44 14.37 -21.66
CA VAL A 122 2.29 14.37 -20.46
C VAL A 122 3.60 15.13 -20.71
N LYS A 123 4.26 14.88 -21.86
CA LYS A 123 5.52 15.57 -22.19
C LYS A 123 5.31 17.05 -22.47
N THR A 124 4.22 17.44 -23.12
CA THR A 124 3.94 18.85 -23.45
C THR A 124 3.44 19.64 -22.23
N HIS A 125 2.74 19.00 -21.30
CA HIS A 125 2.04 19.66 -20.18
C HIS A 125 2.53 19.17 -18.82
N MET A 126 3.84 19.01 -18.62
CA MET A 126 4.39 18.42 -17.40
C MET A 126 4.00 19.16 -16.11
N LEU A 127 3.90 20.50 -16.16
CA LEU A 127 3.40 21.29 -15.04
C LEU A 127 1.95 20.94 -14.66
N TRP A 128 1.09 20.70 -15.65
CA TRP A 128 -0.27 20.22 -15.41
C TRP A 128 -0.29 18.82 -14.83
N VAL A 129 0.60 17.95 -15.29
CA VAL A 129 0.74 16.59 -14.72
C VAL A 129 1.17 16.65 -13.26
N LEU A 130 2.10 17.54 -12.90
CA LEU A 130 2.52 17.75 -11.51
C LEU A 130 1.36 18.23 -10.63
N LEU A 131 0.59 19.21 -11.11
CA LEU A 131 -0.59 19.72 -10.41
C LEU A 131 -1.65 18.63 -10.24
N ILE A 132 -1.98 17.90 -11.30
CA ILE A 132 -2.95 16.79 -11.27
C ILE A 132 -2.47 15.71 -10.31
N ALA A 133 -1.19 15.32 -10.36
CA ALA A 133 -0.63 14.30 -9.48
C ALA A 133 -0.71 14.69 -8.00
N SER A 134 -0.43 15.95 -7.70
CA SER A 134 -0.52 16.49 -6.34
C SER A 134 -1.97 16.56 -5.87
N LEU A 135 -2.91 16.99 -6.73
CA LEU A 135 -4.34 17.02 -6.41
C LEU A 135 -4.92 15.62 -6.22
N VAL A 136 -4.53 14.65 -7.05
CA VAL A 136 -4.93 13.25 -6.88
C VAL A 136 -4.39 12.68 -5.57
N GLY A 137 -3.19 13.08 -5.13
CA GLY A 137 -2.63 12.71 -3.83
C GLY A 137 -3.42 13.22 -2.62
N VAL A 138 -4.29 14.22 -2.79
CA VAL A 138 -5.20 14.68 -1.73
C VAL A 138 -6.19 13.59 -1.34
N VAL A 139 -6.56 12.71 -2.28
CA VAL A 139 -7.45 11.58 -2.00
C VAL A 139 -6.79 10.66 -0.95
N PRO A 140 -7.45 10.37 0.19
CA PRO A 140 -6.89 9.55 1.28
C PRO A 140 -6.93 8.04 0.95
N GLU A 141 -6.33 7.67 -0.18
CA GLU A 141 -6.26 6.32 -0.71
C GLU A 141 -4.94 6.12 -1.45
N SER A 142 -4.29 4.96 -1.29
CA SER A 142 -3.02 4.65 -1.96
C SER A 142 -3.17 4.32 -3.44
N GLY A 143 -4.38 3.97 -3.85
CA GLY A 143 -4.71 3.57 -5.20
C GLY A 143 -4.32 4.63 -6.22
N PRO A 144 -4.98 5.79 -6.26
CA PRO A 144 -4.82 6.76 -7.36
C PRO A 144 -3.38 7.17 -7.64
N HIS A 145 -2.52 7.15 -6.62
CA HIS A 145 -1.09 7.43 -6.75
C HIS A 145 -0.29 6.37 -7.51
N LEU A 146 -0.73 5.10 -7.51
CA LEU A 146 -0.10 4.02 -8.26
C LEU A 146 -0.01 4.33 -9.77
N ILE A 147 -0.93 5.15 -10.28
CA ILE A 147 -0.90 5.67 -11.65
C ILE A 147 0.43 6.38 -11.93
N PHE A 148 0.82 7.32 -11.07
CA PHE A 148 2.03 8.12 -11.26
C PHE A 148 3.30 7.30 -11.02
N VAL A 149 3.26 6.35 -10.08
CA VAL A 149 4.35 5.38 -9.88
C VAL A 149 4.59 4.56 -11.15
N MET A 150 3.53 4.08 -11.79
CA MET A 150 3.64 3.34 -13.05
C MET A 150 4.09 4.23 -14.21
N MET A 151 3.65 5.49 -14.25
CA MET A 151 4.11 6.44 -15.26
C MET A 151 5.61 6.72 -15.12
N PHE A 152 6.11 6.84 -13.89
CA PHE A 152 7.52 7.03 -13.59
C PHE A 152 8.34 5.79 -13.93
N ALA A 153 7.86 4.60 -13.58
CA ALA A 153 8.50 3.33 -13.92
C ALA A 153 8.64 3.14 -15.45
N LYS A 154 7.74 3.74 -16.24
CA LYS A 154 7.79 3.77 -17.71
C LYS A 154 8.58 4.96 -18.28
N GLY A 155 9.16 5.81 -17.43
CA GLY A 155 9.95 6.98 -17.85
C GLY A 155 9.12 8.15 -18.40
N MET A 156 7.82 8.20 -18.13
CA MET A 156 6.94 9.25 -18.67
C MET A 156 6.85 10.50 -17.80
N VAL A 157 6.94 10.33 -16.48
CA VAL A 157 6.95 11.45 -15.53
C VAL A 157 8.29 11.50 -14.81
N PRO A 158 8.77 12.70 -14.47
CA PRO A 158 10.01 12.91 -13.74
C PRO A 158 9.86 12.57 -12.25
N PHE A 159 10.99 12.57 -11.54
CA PHE A 159 11.04 12.31 -10.09
C PHE A 159 10.26 13.37 -9.32
N SER A 160 10.30 14.63 -9.77
CA SER A 160 9.53 15.73 -9.17
C SER A 160 8.04 15.42 -9.03
N VAL A 161 7.41 14.82 -10.05
CA VAL A 161 5.98 14.48 -10.04
C VAL A 161 5.66 13.39 -9.03
N ILE A 162 6.47 12.33 -8.96
CA ILE A 162 6.21 11.26 -8.00
C ILE A 162 6.50 11.69 -6.57
N LEU A 163 7.51 12.53 -6.35
CA LEU A 163 7.83 12.99 -5.01
C LEU A 163 6.74 13.93 -4.51
N ALA A 164 6.31 14.88 -5.35
CA ALA A 164 5.20 15.79 -5.02
C ALA A 164 3.95 15.00 -4.60
N SER A 165 3.48 14.07 -5.45
CA SER A 165 2.28 13.29 -5.14
C SER A 165 2.47 12.37 -3.91
N SER A 166 3.69 11.88 -3.66
CA SER A 166 3.99 11.08 -2.46
C SER A 166 3.95 11.90 -1.18
N ILE A 167 4.36 13.17 -1.22
CA ILE A 167 4.26 14.09 -0.07
C ILE A 167 2.79 14.42 0.22
N VAL A 168 1.96 14.64 -0.81
CA VAL A 168 0.55 14.98 -0.60
C VAL A 168 -0.27 13.78 -0.10
N GLN A 169 0.14 12.56 -0.44
CA GLN A 169 -0.60 11.35 -0.10
C GLN A 169 -0.33 10.84 1.33
N ASP A 170 -1.38 10.87 2.15
CA ASP A 170 -1.38 10.35 3.53
C ASP A 170 -1.88 8.89 3.65
N GLY A 171 -2.34 8.31 2.55
CA GLY A 171 -2.94 6.97 2.52
C GLY A 171 -4.17 6.84 3.42
N HIS A 172 -4.44 5.60 3.88
CA HIS A 172 -5.60 5.30 4.73
C HIS A 172 -5.50 5.85 6.15
N GLY A 173 -4.32 6.29 6.59
CA GLY A 173 -4.11 6.89 7.92
C GLY A 173 -4.87 8.20 8.11
N MET A 174 -5.28 8.87 7.02
CA MET A 174 -6.10 10.06 7.07
C MET A 174 -7.58 9.78 7.33
N LEU A 175 -8.09 8.56 7.04
CA LEU A 175 -9.51 8.24 7.18
C LEU A 175 -10.00 8.33 8.64
N PRO A 176 -9.28 7.82 9.65
CA PRO A 176 -9.66 8.00 11.06
C PRO A 176 -9.66 9.47 11.47
N LEU A 177 -8.66 10.26 11.03
CA LEU A 177 -8.60 11.68 11.36
C LEU A 177 -9.78 12.43 10.74
N LEU A 178 -10.17 12.08 9.51
CA LEU A 178 -11.31 12.67 8.83
C LEU A 178 -12.62 12.41 9.57
N SER A 179 -12.74 11.23 10.18
CA SER A 179 -13.88 10.88 11.03
C SER A 179 -13.90 11.62 12.37
N TYR A 180 -12.72 11.99 12.88
CA TYR A 180 -12.58 12.70 14.16
C TYR A 180 -12.75 14.22 14.02
N SER A 181 -12.02 14.83 13.09
CA SER A 181 -12.00 16.29 12.86
C SER A 181 -11.76 16.62 11.39
N LEU A 182 -12.83 17.04 10.71
CA LEU A 182 -12.75 17.51 9.32
C LEU A 182 -11.81 18.71 9.18
N LYS A 183 -11.78 19.59 10.19
CA LYS A 183 -10.92 20.80 10.16
C LYS A 183 -9.45 20.42 10.17
N ASP A 184 -9.05 19.52 11.05
CA ASP A 184 -7.65 19.12 11.19
C ASP A 184 -7.20 18.29 9.98
N SER A 185 -8.06 17.40 9.46
CA SER A 185 -7.79 16.67 8.22
C SER A 185 -7.59 17.60 7.03
N LEU A 186 -8.43 18.63 6.86
CA LEU A 186 -8.27 19.60 5.78
C LEU A 186 -7.00 20.44 5.95
N LEU A 187 -6.66 20.82 7.18
CA LEU A 187 -5.45 21.59 7.46
C LEU A 187 -4.18 20.80 7.11
N ILE A 188 -4.10 19.54 7.54
CA ILE A 188 -2.97 18.66 7.20
C ILE A 188 -2.91 18.42 5.69
N LYS A 189 -4.04 18.18 5.04
CA LYS A 189 -4.08 18.00 3.59
C LYS A 189 -3.60 19.23 2.83
N LEU A 190 -4.02 20.42 3.25
CA LEU A 190 -3.57 21.67 2.64
C LEU A 190 -2.08 21.88 2.88
N PHE A 191 -1.59 21.62 4.09
CA PHE A 191 -0.17 21.71 4.44
C PHE A 191 0.67 20.77 3.55
N ASN A 192 0.29 19.51 3.45
CA ASN A 192 0.98 18.53 2.60
C ASN A 192 0.89 18.89 1.12
N LEU A 193 -0.24 19.42 0.65
CA LEU A 193 -0.41 19.89 -0.72
C LEU A 193 0.55 21.05 -1.04
N VAL A 194 0.64 22.04 -0.15
CA VAL A 194 1.54 23.19 -0.33
C VAL A 194 3.00 22.76 -0.34
N ILE A 195 3.42 21.89 0.60
CA ILE A 195 4.79 21.38 0.64
C ILE A 195 5.09 20.51 -0.58
N GLY A 196 4.18 19.60 -0.93
CA GLY A 196 4.34 18.70 -2.08
C GLY A 196 4.47 19.48 -3.39
N LEU A 197 3.62 20.49 -3.60
CA LEU A 197 3.72 21.38 -4.76
C LEU A 197 4.99 22.22 -4.75
N GLY A 198 5.38 22.77 -3.59
CA GLY A 198 6.60 23.56 -3.45
C GLY A 198 7.85 22.75 -3.80
N VAL A 199 8.02 21.59 -3.14
CA VAL A 199 9.14 20.68 -3.39
C VAL A 199 9.12 20.15 -4.82
N GLY A 200 7.95 19.73 -5.31
CA GLY A 200 7.78 19.25 -6.67
C GLY A 200 8.18 20.28 -7.71
N PHE A 201 7.71 21.52 -7.57
CA PHE A 201 8.01 22.60 -8.50
C PHE A 201 9.49 22.97 -8.49
N LEU A 202 10.12 23.04 -7.31
CA LEU A 202 11.56 23.29 -7.18
C LEU A 202 12.39 22.21 -7.89
N LEU A 203 12.03 20.93 -7.71
CA LEU A 203 12.71 19.83 -8.38
C LEU A 203 12.48 19.83 -9.90
N TYR A 204 11.26 20.15 -10.32
CA TYR A 204 10.93 20.28 -11.73
C TYR A 204 11.78 21.38 -12.40
N LEU A 205 11.94 22.54 -11.76
CA LEU A 205 12.82 23.61 -12.24
C LEU A 205 14.30 23.21 -12.25
N ALA A 206 14.72 22.35 -11.31
CA ALA A 206 16.07 21.79 -11.27
C ALA A 206 16.29 20.66 -12.31
N GLY A 207 15.26 20.28 -13.07
CA GLY A 207 15.34 19.27 -14.12
C GLY A 207 15.18 17.82 -13.65
N PHE A 208 14.67 17.62 -12.43
CA PHE A 208 14.44 16.30 -11.82
C PHE A 208 13.00 15.81 -11.94
#